data_AF-A0A1J0W2R3-F1
#
_entry.id   AF-A0A1J0W2R3-F1
#
_cell.length_a   1.000
_cell.length_b   1.000
_cell.length_c   1.000
_cell.angle_alpha   90.00
_cell.angle_beta   90.00
_cell.angle_gamma   90.00
#
_symmetry.space_group_name_H-M   'P 1'
#
loop_
_entity.id
_entity.type
_entity.pdbx_description
1 polymer ?
#
loop_
_entity_poly.entity_id
_entity_poly.type
_entity_poly.pdbx_seq_one_letter_code
_entity_poly.pdbx_strand_id
1 'polypeptide(L)'
;MLRLVGAGALGAPAVAVLAACAEDDTVHAPDPLAAQEVLARADAVAATAAIALAPQSQAALSTIATERTAHADALRAEIDRVLGVYGDGTTPVRRTGEVVVPGPDGSTVPASVVETHAAQPLDLAQLRDQLARSQQAAARAASTESGYRAGLLASISASCATQAGVLLT
;
A
#
# COMPACT_ATOMS: atom_id res chain seq x y z
N MET A 1 72.51 34.85 -32.84
CA MET A 1 72.32 35.40 -31.48
C MET A 1 70.84 35.25 -31.11
N LEU A 2 70.58 34.46 -30.07
CA LEU A 2 69.36 34.23 -29.28
C LEU A 2 68.07 33.64 -29.90
N ARG A 3 67.73 32.44 -29.41
CA ARG A 3 66.43 31.75 -29.48
C ARG A 3 65.46 32.35 -28.45
N LEU A 4 64.16 32.42 -28.74
CA LEU A 4 63.13 32.53 -27.71
C LEU A 4 61.94 31.64 -28.05
N VAL A 5 61.76 30.61 -27.20
CA VAL A 5 60.60 29.73 -27.12
C VAL A 5 59.48 30.48 -26.42
N GLY A 6 58.27 30.50 -26.99
CA GLY A 6 57.07 31.04 -26.36
C GLY A 6 55.94 30.02 -26.41
N ALA A 7 55.72 29.32 -25.30
CA ALA A 7 54.60 28.42 -25.10
C ALA A 7 53.38 29.21 -24.62
N GLY A 8 52.35 29.35 -25.47
CA GLY A 8 51.05 29.90 -25.07
C GLY A 8 50.10 28.76 -24.71
N ALA A 9 49.89 28.51 -23.41
CA ALA A 9 48.85 27.60 -22.94
C ALA A 9 47.49 28.30 -23.05
N LEU A 10 46.66 27.87 -24.00
CA LEU A 10 45.25 28.24 -24.06
C LEU A 10 44.51 27.49 -22.95
N GLY A 11 44.33 28.14 -21.79
CA GLY A 11 43.45 27.66 -20.74
C GLY A 11 42.00 27.83 -21.17
N ALA A 12 41.34 26.75 -21.58
CA ALA A 12 39.90 26.71 -21.75
C ALA A 12 39.24 26.79 -20.36
N PRO A 13 38.28 27.69 -20.12
CA PRO A 13 37.51 27.64 -18.88
C PRO A 13 36.65 26.37 -18.91
N ALA A 14 36.98 25.41 -18.05
CA ALA A 14 36.10 24.30 -17.75
C ALA A 14 34.86 24.87 -17.04
N VAL A 15 33.76 24.99 -17.76
CA VAL A 15 32.44 25.26 -17.17
C VAL A 15 32.10 24.01 -16.36
N ALA A 16 32.33 24.08 -15.05
CA ALA A 16 31.79 23.11 -14.12
C ALA A 16 30.26 23.26 -14.16
N VAL A 17 29.60 22.39 -14.92
CA VAL A 17 28.16 22.22 -14.84
C VAL A 17 27.90 21.61 -13.47
N LEU A 18 27.61 22.46 -12.49
CA LEU A 18 26.97 22.03 -11.26
C LEU A 18 25.64 21.41 -11.71
N ALA A 19 25.52 20.10 -11.63
CA ALA A 19 24.24 19.42 -11.67
C ALA A 19 23.46 19.92 -10.44
N ALA A 20 22.76 21.02 -10.61
CA ALA A 20 21.79 21.49 -9.65
C ALA A 20 20.77 20.37 -9.47
N CYS A 21 20.49 20.01 -8.21
CA CYS A 21 19.39 19.13 -7.86
C CYS A 21 18.11 19.72 -8.44
N ALA A 22 17.65 19.23 -9.59
CA ALA A 22 16.30 19.50 -10.03
C ALA A 22 15.38 18.86 -9.00
N GLU A 23 14.56 19.68 -8.33
CA GLU A 23 13.42 19.18 -7.56
C GLU A 23 12.51 18.46 -8.55
N ASP A 24 12.48 17.13 -8.47
CA ASP A 24 11.61 16.29 -9.28
C ASP A 24 10.16 16.50 -8.78
N ASP A 25 9.42 17.40 -9.44
CA ASP A 25 8.01 17.71 -9.12
C ASP A 25 7.05 16.61 -9.64
N THR A 26 7.59 15.48 -10.09
CA THR A 26 6.81 14.33 -10.55
C THR A 26 6.08 13.68 -9.37
N VAL A 27 4.75 13.56 -9.51
CA VAL A 27 3.93 12.78 -8.59
C VAL A 27 3.99 11.31 -9.02
N HIS A 28 4.53 10.44 -8.18
CA HIS A 28 4.58 9.00 -8.44
C HIS A 28 3.27 8.32 -8.05
N ALA A 29 2.93 7.25 -8.77
CA ALA A 29 1.85 6.37 -8.36
C ALA A 29 2.17 5.72 -6.98
N PRO A 30 1.16 5.50 -6.13
CA PRO A 30 1.32 4.69 -4.93
C PRO A 30 1.83 3.27 -5.23
N ASP A 31 2.42 2.61 -4.24
CA ASP A 31 2.75 1.19 -4.35
C ASP A 31 1.46 0.37 -4.62
N PRO A 32 1.48 -0.60 -5.54
CA PRO A 32 0.32 -1.43 -5.85
C PRO A 32 -0.33 -2.14 -4.66
N LEU A 33 0.44 -2.42 -3.59
CA LEU A 33 -0.06 -3.05 -2.38
C LEU A 33 -0.76 -2.07 -1.42
N ALA A 34 -0.55 -0.75 -1.57
CA ALA A 34 -1.07 0.26 -0.64
C ALA A 34 -2.60 0.23 -0.54
N ALA A 35 -3.29 0.03 -1.66
CA ALA A 35 -4.74 -0.12 -1.67
C ALA A 35 -5.22 -1.32 -0.86
N GLN A 36 -4.49 -2.44 -0.91
CA GLN A 36 -4.85 -3.67 -0.19
C GLN A 36 -4.59 -3.55 1.31
N GLU A 37 -3.57 -2.77 1.69
CA GLU A 37 -3.29 -2.47 3.09
C GLU A 37 -4.44 -1.67 3.71
N VAL A 38 -4.90 -0.62 3.04
CA VAL A 38 -6.04 0.20 3.46
C VAL A 38 -7.29 -0.66 3.64
N LEU A 39 -7.61 -1.50 2.65
CA LEU A 39 -8.76 -2.41 2.74
C LEU A 39 -8.63 -3.38 3.93
N ALA A 40 -7.43 -3.92 4.17
CA ALA A 40 -7.20 -4.82 5.30
C ALA A 40 -7.37 -4.13 6.66
N ARG A 41 -6.94 -2.87 6.80
CA ARG A 41 -7.21 -2.08 8.00
C ARG A 41 -8.70 -1.80 8.18
N ALA A 42 -9.37 -1.39 7.10
CA ALA A 42 -10.80 -1.11 7.12
C ALA A 42 -11.62 -2.36 7.51
N ASP A 43 -11.26 -3.54 6.99
CA ASP A 43 -11.91 -4.81 7.35
C ASP A 43 -11.72 -5.14 8.83
N ALA A 44 -10.53 -4.90 9.40
CA ALA A 44 -10.25 -5.16 10.80
C ALA A 44 -11.07 -4.25 11.73
N VAL A 45 -11.17 -2.97 11.39
CA VAL A 45 -11.99 -1.99 12.12
C VAL A 45 -13.48 -2.35 12.01
N ALA A 46 -13.97 -2.67 10.83
CA ALA A 46 -15.36 -3.05 10.60
C ALA A 46 -15.73 -4.34 11.36
N ALA A 47 -14.85 -5.34 11.37
CA ALA A 47 -15.06 -6.57 12.14
C ALA A 47 -15.13 -6.29 13.65
N THR A 48 -14.29 -5.39 14.15
CA THR A 48 -14.33 -4.95 15.56
C THR A 48 -15.64 -4.22 15.87
N ALA A 49 -16.06 -3.30 15.00
CA ALA A 49 -17.30 -2.54 15.17
C ALA A 49 -18.55 -3.44 15.11
N ALA A 50 -18.55 -4.48 14.28
CA ALA A 50 -19.65 -5.44 14.13
C ALA A 50 -19.94 -6.23 15.42
N ILE A 51 -19.00 -6.34 16.36
CA ILE A 51 -19.21 -6.99 17.66
C ILE A 51 -20.35 -6.31 18.43
N ALA A 52 -20.52 -5.00 18.27
CA ALA A 52 -21.61 -4.25 18.91
C ALA A 52 -23.00 -4.69 18.44
N LEU A 53 -23.12 -5.19 17.20
CA LEU A 53 -24.38 -5.65 16.61
C LEU A 53 -24.58 -7.18 16.70
N ALA A 54 -23.49 -7.94 16.83
CA ALA A 54 -23.50 -9.40 16.87
C ALA A 54 -22.58 -9.97 17.95
N PRO A 55 -22.83 -9.69 19.25
CA PRO A 55 -21.95 -10.12 20.35
C PRO A 55 -21.80 -11.64 20.44
N GLN A 56 -22.81 -12.42 20.01
CA GLN A 56 -22.73 -13.89 19.93
C GLN A 56 -21.64 -14.38 18.96
N SER A 57 -21.20 -13.53 18.02
CA SER A 57 -20.15 -13.84 17.04
C SER A 57 -18.79 -13.25 17.42
N GLN A 58 -18.64 -12.73 18.65
CA GLN A 58 -17.44 -12.02 19.11
C GLN A 58 -16.15 -12.80 18.85
N ALA A 59 -16.12 -14.11 19.12
CA ALA A 59 -14.92 -14.92 18.89
C ALA A 59 -14.49 -14.90 17.41
N ALA A 60 -15.42 -15.15 16.49
CA ALA A 60 -15.16 -15.14 15.06
C ALA A 60 -14.76 -13.74 14.55
N LEU A 61 -15.47 -12.69 15.00
CA LEU A 61 -15.18 -11.31 14.62
C LEU A 61 -13.81 -10.83 15.11
N SER A 62 -13.41 -11.20 16.34
CA SER A 62 -12.07 -10.91 16.87
C SER A 62 -10.96 -11.65 16.09
N THR A 63 -11.21 -12.89 15.68
CA THR A 63 -10.28 -13.61 14.78
C THR A 63 -10.14 -12.87 13.45
N ILE A 64 -11.24 -12.46 12.83
CA ILE A 64 -11.20 -11.68 11.58
C ILE A 64 -10.41 -10.39 11.77
N ALA A 65 -10.71 -9.62 12.83
CA ALA A 65 -10.00 -8.37 13.11
C ALA A 65 -8.48 -8.58 13.28
N THR A 66 -8.09 -9.64 13.99
CA THR A 66 -6.68 -9.99 14.22
C THR A 66 -5.98 -10.37 12.91
N GLU A 67 -6.57 -11.28 12.14
CA GLU A 67 -6.01 -11.73 10.87
C GLU A 67 -5.94 -10.59 9.85
N ARG A 68 -6.97 -9.74 9.74
CA ARG A 68 -6.95 -8.59 8.83
C ARG A 68 -5.93 -7.53 9.24
N THR A 69 -5.69 -7.36 10.55
CA THR A 69 -4.58 -6.55 11.05
C THR A 69 -3.23 -7.13 10.62
N ALA A 70 -3.01 -8.44 10.81
CA ALA A 70 -1.77 -9.10 10.41
C ALA A 70 -1.51 -9.03 8.89
N HIS A 71 -2.55 -9.14 8.07
CA HIS A 71 -2.45 -8.93 6.63
C HIS A 71 -2.00 -7.51 6.27
N ALA A 72 -2.58 -6.49 6.93
CA ALA A 72 -2.18 -5.10 6.72
C ALA A 72 -0.72 -4.87 7.14
N ASP A 73 -0.28 -5.45 8.25
CA ASP A 73 1.11 -5.37 8.72
C ASP A 73 2.07 -6.03 7.71
N ALA A 74 1.71 -7.20 7.17
CA ALA A 74 2.52 -7.90 6.17
C ALA A 74 2.63 -7.11 4.85
N LEU A 75 1.52 -6.49 4.41
CA LEU A 75 1.51 -5.62 3.23
C LEU A 75 2.40 -4.39 3.45
N ARG A 76 2.27 -3.72 4.60
CA ARG A 76 3.11 -2.58 4.96
C ARG A 76 4.60 -2.97 4.98
N ALA A 77 4.93 -4.08 5.62
CA ALA A 77 6.31 -4.58 5.66
C ALA A 77 6.88 -4.84 4.26
N GLU A 78 6.07 -5.34 3.33
CA GLU A 78 6.49 -5.58 1.94
C GLU A 78 6.62 -4.29 1.12
N ILE A 79 5.78 -3.28 1.38
CA ILE A 79 5.93 -1.93 0.81
C ILE A 79 7.26 -1.33 1.29
N ASP A 80 7.52 -1.38 2.59
CA ASP A 80 8.72 -0.83 3.21
C ASP A 80 9.98 -1.55 2.73
N ARG A 81 9.93 -2.89 2.55
CA ARG A 81 11.04 -3.68 2.00
C ARG A 81 11.44 -3.21 0.59
N VAL A 82 10.47 -2.87 -0.25
CA VAL A 82 10.73 -2.42 -1.64
C VAL A 82 11.17 -0.97 -1.69
N LEU A 83 10.65 -0.10 -0.81
CA LEU A 83 11.18 1.25 -0.65
C LEU A 83 12.66 1.21 -0.25
N GLY A 84 13.02 0.29 0.65
CA GLY A 84 14.39 0.12 1.12
C GLY A 84 14.87 1.30 1.98
N VAL A 85 16.15 1.23 2.36
CA VAL A 85 16.82 2.24 3.17
C VAL A 85 18.18 2.53 2.55
N TYR A 86 18.57 3.80 2.48
CA TYR A 86 19.89 4.21 2.03
C TYR A 86 20.97 3.80 3.04
N GLY A 87 22.23 3.82 2.62
CA GLY A 87 23.37 3.44 3.47
C GLY A 87 23.57 4.33 4.71
N ASP A 88 22.93 5.50 4.74
CA ASP A 88 22.93 6.44 5.87
C ASP A 88 21.73 6.26 6.82
N GLY A 89 20.88 5.26 6.58
CA GLY A 89 19.69 4.98 7.39
C GLY A 89 18.45 5.81 7.02
N THR A 90 18.52 6.67 6.02
CA THR A 90 17.36 7.45 5.54
C THR A 90 16.53 6.66 4.52
N THR A 91 15.23 6.96 4.43
CA THR A 91 14.34 6.36 3.42
C THR A 91 14.17 7.29 2.21
N PRO A 92 13.99 6.74 0.99
CA PRO A 92 13.67 7.55 -0.18
C PRO A 92 12.36 8.34 0.03
N VAL A 93 12.44 9.66 0.00
CA VAL A 93 11.27 10.54 0.04
C VAL A 93 10.94 10.97 -1.39
N ARG A 94 9.67 10.79 -1.77
CA ARG A 94 9.14 11.25 -3.04
C ARG A 94 7.69 11.65 -2.91
N ARG A 95 7.22 12.53 -3.80
CA ARG A 95 5.82 12.92 -3.85
C ARG A 95 5.01 11.77 -4.41
N THR A 96 4.12 11.21 -3.61
CA THR A 96 3.24 10.10 -4.00
C THR A 96 1.81 10.60 -4.12
N GLY A 97 1.10 10.13 -5.14
CA GLY A 97 -0.30 10.43 -5.35
C GLY A 97 -1.19 9.86 -4.24
N GLU A 98 -2.47 10.23 -4.28
CA GLU A 98 -3.47 9.70 -3.35
C GLU A 98 -3.72 8.21 -3.58
N VAL A 99 -3.86 7.45 -2.49
CA VAL A 99 -4.27 6.05 -2.55
C VAL A 99 -5.78 5.99 -2.73
N VAL A 100 -6.21 5.28 -3.77
CA VAL A 100 -7.63 5.05 -4.05
C VAL A 100 -7.96 3.57 -3.93
N VAL A 101 -9.18 3.27 -3.51
CA VAL A 101 -9.68 1.91 -3.26
C VAL A 101 -11.09 1.73 -3.84
N PRO A 102 -11.53 0.49 -4.09
CA PRO A 102 -12.94 0.21 -4.40
C PRO A 102 -13.84 0.55 -3.21
N GLY A 103 -14.82 1.41 -3.43
CA GLY A 103 -15.88 1.72 -2.48
C GLY A 103 -16.98 0.65 -2.45
N PRO A 104 -17.99 0.80 -1.58
CA PRO A 104 -19.09 -0.16 -1.42
C PRO A 104 -19.85 -0.41 -2.73
N ASP A 105 -20.06 0.65 -3.52
CA ASP A 105 -20.80 0.61 -4.78
C ASP A 105 -19.91 0.28 -5.99
N GLY A 106 -18.64 -0.10 -5.74
CA GLY A 106 -17.65 -0.39 -6.79
C GLY A 106 -17.01 0.85 -7.44
N SER A 107 -17.46 2.05 -7.09
CA SER A 107 -16.78 3.30 -7.46
C SER A 107 -15.39 3.39 -6.83
N THR A 108 -14.44 4.02 -7.51
CA THR A 108 -13.13 4.33 -6.95
C THR A 108 -13.25 5.54 -6.01
N VAL A 109 -12.82 5.39 -4.76
CA VAL A 109 -12.89 6.44 -3.73
C VAL A 109 -11.52 6.64 -3.07
N PRO A 110 -11.24 7.83 -2.50
CA PRO A 110 -10.07 8.04 -1.66
C PRO A 110 -10.02 7.09 -0.46
N ALA A 111 -8.83 6.63 -0.10
CA ALA A 111 -8.61 5.76 1.06
C ALA A 111 -9.18 6.34 2.38
N SER A 112 -9.04 7.66 2.58
CA SER A 112 -9.52 8.38 3.76
C SER A 112 -11.04 8.27 3.97
N VAL A 113 -11.80 8.15 2.88
CA VAL A 113 -13.25 7.95 2.94
C VAL A 113 -13.57 6.58 3.52
N VAL A 114 -12.88 5.53 3.07
CA VAL A 114 -13.11 4.16 3.55
C VAL A 114 -12.72 4.01 5.02
N GLU A 115 -11.60 4.59 5.45
CA GLU A 115 -11.18 4.57 6.85
C GLU A 115 -12.22 5.21 7.78
N THR A 116 -12.82 6.33 7.35
CA THR A 116 -13.86 7.01 8.12
C THR A 116 -15.14 6.16 8.25
N HIS A 117 -15.54 5.47 7.18
CA HIS A 117 -16.74 4.63 7.18
C HIS A 117 -16.53 3.29 7.91
N ALA A 118 -15.29 2.78 7.96
CA ALA A 118 -14.98 1.48 8.56
C ALA A 118 -15.36 1.36 10.05
N ALA A 119 -15.37 2.49 10.77
CA ALA A 119 -15.75 2.53 12.18
C ALA A 119 -17.27 2.41 12.41
N GLN A 120 -18.08 2.53 11.36
CA GLN A 120 -19.52 2.36 11.46
C GLN A 120 -19.86 0.88 11.62
N PRO A 121 -20.66 0.48 12.64
CA PRO A 121 -21.02 -0.92 12.83
C PRO A 121 -21.76 -1.48 11.62
N LEU A 122 -21.21 -2.55 11.04
CA LEU A 122 -21.84 -3.33 9.98
C LEU A 122 -22.49 -4.57 10.57
N ASP A 123 -23.64 -4.97 10.01
CA ASP A 123 -24.17 -6.30 10.31
C ASP A 123 -23.30 -7.40 9.65
N LEU A 124 -23.54 -8.67 10.02
CA LEU A 124 -22.73 -9.79 9.53
C LEU A 124 -22.84 -10.00 8.02
N ALA A 125 -23.97 -9.64 7.40
CA ALA A 125 -24.15 -9.78 5.95
C ALA A 125 -23.35 -8.71 5.20
N GLN A 126 -23.42 -7.47 5.66
CA GLN A 126 -22.63 -6.36 5.14
C GLN A 126 -21.13 -6.62 5.29
N LEU A 127 -20.69 -7.14 6.45
CA LEU A 127 -19.29 -7.52 6.67
C LEU A 127 -18.85 -8.66 5.74
N ARG A 128 -19.71 -9.67 5.52
CA ARG A 128 -19.46 -10.72 4.52
C ARG A 128 -19.25 -10.15 3.12
N ASP A 129 -20.13 -9.25 2.69
CA ASP A 129 -20.03 -8.62 1.36
C ASP A 129 -18.76 -7.77 1.24
N GLN A 130 -18.39 -7.06 2.31
CA GLN A 130 -17.14 -6.32 2.35
C GLN A 130 -15.92 -7.23 2.22
N LEU A 131 -15.85 -8.30 3.00
CA LEU A 131 -14.75 -9.29 2.91
C LEU A 131 -14.70 -9.96 1.52
N ALA A 132 -15.85 -10.19 0.88
CA ALA A 132 -15.92 -10.70 -0.48
C ALA A 132 -15.36 -9.68 -1.51
N ARG A 133 -15.60 -8.38 -1.32
CA ARG A 133 -14.96 -7.33 -2.14
C ARG A 133 -13.46 -7.29 -1.94
N SER A 134 -12.98 -7.34 -0.70
CA SER A 134 -11.54 -7.41 -0.38
C SER A 134 -10.88 -8.65 -0.98
N GLN A 135 -11.57 -9.80 -0.94
CA GLN A 135 -11.14 -11.04 -1.59
C GLN A 135 -10.94 -10.85 -3.10
N GLN A 136 -11.93 -10.30 -3.79
CA GLN A 136 -11.86 -10.07 -5.24
C GLN A 136 -10.78 -9.03 -5.60
N ALA A 137 -10.63 -7.97 -4.81
CA ALA A 137 -9.61 -6.95 -5.02
C ALA A 137 -8.20 -7.54 -4.90
N ALA A 138 -7.94 -8.32 -3.85
CA ALA A 138 -6.67 -9.00 -3.65
C ALA A 138 -6.38 -10.02 -4.75
N ALA A 139 -7.37 -10.79 -5.20
CA ALA A 139 -7.20 -11.74 -6.31
C ALA A 139 -6.83 -11.04 -7.63
N ARG A 140 -7.49 -9.90 -7.94
CA ARG A 140 -7.16 -9.10 -9.13
C ARG A 140 -5.76 -8.51 -9.02
N ALA A 141 -5.38 -7.96 -7.87
CA ALA A 141 -4.04 -7.44 -7.64
C ALA A 141 -2.97 -8.53 -7.74
N ALA A 142 -3.26 -9.75 -7.25
CA ALA A 142 -2.32 -10.87 -7.34
C ALA A 142 -1.96 -11.20 -8.80
N SER A 143 -2.91 -11.04 -9.74
CA SER A 143 -2.67 -11.28 -11.18
C SER A 143 -1.79 -10.21 -11.86
N THR A 144 -1.62 -9.05 -11.25
CA THR A 144 -0.76 -7.96 -11.77
C THR A 144 0.62 -7.94 -11.14
N GLU A 145 0.84 -8.72 -10.07
CA GLU A 145 2.10 -8.83 -9.34
C GLU A 145 2.84 -10.13 -9.68
N SER A 146 4.06 -10.28 -9.16
CA SER A 146 4.85 -11.50 -9.33
C SER A 146 5.56 -11.93 -8.05
N GLY A 147 6.01 -13.18 -8.00
CA GLY A 147 6.80 -13.72 -6.90
C GLY A 147 6.11 -13.60 -5.54
N TYR A 148 6.85 -13.09 -4.55
CA TYR A 148 6.36 -12.96 -3.18
C TYR A 148 5.10 -12.08 -3.07
N ARG A 149 5.02 -10.97 -3.79
CA ARG A 149 3.86 -10.05 -3.76
C ARG A 149 2.60 -10.72 -4.28
N ALA A 150 2.69 -11.45 -5.38
CA ALA A 150 1.56 -12.23 -5.91
C ALA A 150 1.11 -13.32 -4.92
N GLY A 151 2.05 -14.04 -4.30
CA GLY A 151 1.75 -15.05 -3.29
C GLY A 151 1.09 -14.48 -2.03
N LEU A 152 1.57 -13.35 -1.54
CA LEU A 152 1.00 -12.64 -0.39
C LEU A 152 -0.46 -12.23 -0.68
N LEU A 153 -0.72 -11.61 -1.82
CA LEU A 153 -2.06 -11.19 -2.25
C LEU A 153 -3.01 -12.38 -2.48
N ALA A 154 -2.52 -13.47 -3.06
CA ALA A 154 -3.30 -14.69 -3.24
C ALA A 154 -3.69 -15.32 -1.89
N SER A 155 -2.75 -15.36 -0.93
CA SER A 155 -3.01 -15.82 0.44
C SER A 155 -4.08 -14.95 1.13
N ILE A 156 -3.97 -13.62 1.01
CA ILE A 156 -4.95 -12.68 1.54
C ILE A 156 -6.34 -12.95 0.94
N SER A 157 -6.44 -13.11 -0.38
CA SER A 157 -7.70 -13.46 -1.04
C SER A 157 -8.30 -14.76 -0.47
N ALA A 158 -7.50 -15.81 -0.32
CA ALA A 158 -7.96 -17.09 0.23
C ALA A 158 -8.43 -16.96 1.69
N SER A 159 -7.74 -16.17 2.51
CA SER A 159 -8.15 -15.88 3.88
C SER A 159 -9.47 -15.13 3.91
N CYS A 160 -9.65 -14.07 3.12
CA CYS A 160 -10.91 -13.32 3.07
C CYS A 160 -12.08 -14.20 2.61
N ALA A 161 -11.87 -15.10 1.64
CA ALA A 161 -12.87 -16.09 1.23
C ALA A 161 -13.27 -17.00 2.40
N THR A 162 -12.29 -17.49 3.17
CA THR A 162 -12.52 -18.37 4.32
C THR A 162 -13.26 -17.64 5.45
N GLN A 163 -12.88 -16.40 5.73
CA GLN A 163 -13.54 -15.57 6.74
C GLN A 163 -15.01 -15.33 6.37
N ALA A 164 -15.29 -14.94 5.13
CA ALA A 164 -16.65 -14.70 4.67
C ALA A 164 -17.49 -15.99 4.58
N GLY A 165 -16.92 -17.07 4.05
CA GLY A 165 -17.64 -18.31 3.75
C GLY A 165 -17.70 -19.34 4.87
N VAL A 166 -16.86 -19.21 5.91
CA VAL A 166 -16.76 -20.19 7.00
C VAL A 166 -16.91 -19.54 8.38
N LEU A 167 -16.26 -18.40 8.64
CA LEU A 167 -16.32 -17.79 9.98
C LEU A 167 -17.60 -16.99 10.23
N LEU A 168 -18.23 -16.45 9.17
CA LEU A 168 -19.42 -15.62 9.26
C LEU A 168 -20.72 -16.31 8.81
N THR A 169 -20.75 -17.64 8.85
CA THR A 169 -21.93 -18.45 8.47
C THR A 169 -23.06 -18.37 9.48
#